data_AF-A0ABD3UX61-F1
#
_entry.id   AF-A0ABD3UX61-F1
#
_cell.length_a   1.000
_cell.length_b   1.000
_cell.length_c   1.000
_cell.angle_alpha   90.00
_cell.angle_beta   90.00
_cell.angle_gamma   90.00
#
_symmetry.space_group_name_H-M   'P 1'
#
loop_
_entity.id
_entity.type
_entity.pdbx_description
1 polymer ?
#
loop_
_entity_poly.entity_id
_entity_poly.type
_entity_poly.pdbx_seq_one_letter_code
_entity_poly.pdbx_strand_id
1 'polypeptide(L)'
;MHTESSNRKTIFAKIQAMTRLMAERTFLLQMMKKYARGQAVAIRLGRQLRKVNAAVQRHLKEYNLLEGSKMPYPEKLDLDSLKSLEVPAEVPEELKRVLIDLNETKERCEEEIELIACDIRSTHCFYMKQQD
;
A
#
# COMPACT_ATOMS: atom_id res chain seq x y z
N MET A 1 10.77 -13.95 29.86
CA MET A 1 9.77 -14.16 28.80
C MET A 1 8.62 -13.13 28.77
N HIS A 2 8.58 -12.10 29.63
CA HIS A 2 7.49 -11.09 29.63
C HIS A 2 7.73 -9.84 28.75
N THR A 3 8.97 -9.59 28.32
CA THR A 3 9.35 -8.38 27.56
C THR A 3 8.91 -8.40 26.10
N GLU A 4 8.93 -9.56 25.43
CA GLU A 4 8.58 -9.67 24.01
C GLU A 4 7.07 -9.48 23.75
N SER A 5 6.22 -9.97 24.65
CA SER A 5 4.76 -9.80 24.56
C SER A 5 4.33 -8.33 24.71
N SER A 6 5.04 -7.57 25.56
CA SER A 6 4.79 -6.14 25.77
C SER A 6 5.21 -5.29 24.55
N ASN A 7 6.34 -5.63 23.92
CA ASN A 7 6.81 -4.95 22.71
C ASN A 7 5.87 -5.17 21.51
N ARG A 8 5.37 -6.40 21.30
CA ARG A 8 4.42 -6.67 20.20
C ARG A 8 3.12 -5.87 20.34
N LYS A 9 2.57 -5.73 21.55
CA LYS A 9 1.37 -4.92 21.80
C LYS A 9 1.62 -3.44 21.49
N THR A 10 2.80 -2.93 21.85
CA THR A 10 3.20 -1.55 21.58
C THR A 10 3.37 -1.31 20.07
N ILE A 11 4.02 -2.22 19.36
CA ILE A 11 4.19 -2.17 17.91
C ILE A 11 2.83 -2.18 17.20
N PHE A 12 1.93 -3.10 17.58
CA PHE A 12 0.59 -3.19 17.01
C PHE A 12 -0.22 -1.90 17.22
N ALA A 13 -0.17 -1.32 18.42
CA ALA A 13 -0.82 -0.04 18.71
C ALA A 13 -0.26 1.11 17.85
N LYS A 14 1.05 1.12 17.58
CA LYS A 14 1.69 2.11 16.70
C LYS A 14 1.27 1.93 15.25
N ILE A 15 1.22 0.70 14.74
CA ILE A 15 0.71 0.40 13.40
C ILE A 15 -0.74 0.89 13.27
N GLN A 16 -1.60 0.56 14.24
CA GLN A 16 -3.01 0.98 14.23
C GLN A 16 -3.16 2.51 14.22
N ALA A 17 -2.36 3.22 15.03
CA ALA A 17 -2.32 4.69 15.02
C ALA A 17 -1.85 5.24 13.66
N MET A 18 -0.83 4.61 13.05
CA MET A 18 -0.30 5.00 11.76
C MET A 18 -1.32 4.78 10.63
N THR A 19 -2.05 3.66 10.63
CA THR A 19 -3.13 3.37 9.67
C THR A 19 -4.22 4.44 9.73
N ARG A 20 -4.63 4.88 10.93
CA ARG A 20 -5.62 5.96 11.10
C ARG A 20 -5.13 7.28 10.51
N LEU A 21 -3.87 7.65 10.78
CA LEU A 21 -3.27 8.86 10.23
C LEU A 21 -3.14 8.81 8.69
N MET A 22 -2.85 7.63 8.12
CA MET A 22 -2.78 7.45 6.67
C MET A 22 -4.16 7.54 6.00
N ALA A 23 -5.21 7.04 6.64
CA ALA A 23 -6.59 7.22 6.20
C ALA A 23 -6.97 8.71 6.21
N GLU A 24 -6.66 9.44 7.30
CA GLU A 24 -6.89 10.87 7.41
C GLU A 24 -6.12 11.67 6.34
N ARG A 25 -4.84 11.33 6.13
CA ARG A 25 -4.01 11.93 5.06
C ARG A 25 -4.65 11.75 3.69
N THR A 26 -5.13 10.55 3.40
CA THR A 26 -5.77 10.21 2.12
C THR A 26 -7.07 11.01 1.95
N PHE A 27 -7.88 11.10 3.00
CA PHE A 27 -9.09 11.93 3.01
C PHE A 27 -8.79 13.40 2.73
N LEU A 28 -7.80 13.98 3.43
CA LEU A 28 -7.40 15.37 3.26
C LEU A 28 -6.89 15.66 1.84
N LEU A 29 -6.13 14.73 1.25
CA LEU A 29 -5.67 14.83 -0.15
C LEU A 29 -6.84 14.81 -1.14
N GLN A 30 -7.80 13.89 -0.96
CA GLN A 30 -8.99 13.81 -1.80
C GLN A 30 -9.85 15.06 -1.69
N MET A 31 -9.98 15.63 -0.47
CA MET A 31 -10.65 16.90 -0.28
C MET A 31 -9.91 18.06 -0.94
N MET A 32 -8.59 18.15 -0.79
CA MET A 32 -7.80 19.21 -1.42
C MET A 32 -7.94 19.23 -2.94
N LYS A 33 -8.08 18.07 -3.60
CA LYS A 33 -8.31 18.00 -5.06
C LYS A 33 -9.60 18.69 -5.51
N LYS A 34 -10.61 18.83 -4.64
CA LYS A 34 -11.90 19.45 -4.95
C LYS A 34 -11.89 20.97 -4.84
N TYR A 35 -10.87 21.57 -4.23
CA TYR A 35 -10.78 23.01 -4.00
C TYR A 35 -9.64 23.63 -4.79
N ALA A 36 -9.89 24.78 -5.43
CA ALA A 36 -8.87 25.49 -6.17
C ALA A 36 -7.76 26.03 -5.23
N ARG A 37 -6.52 26.08 -5.74
CA ARG A 37 -5.39 26.67 -5.01
C ARG A 37 -5.70 28.13 -4.68
N GLY A 38 -5.52 28.53 -3.41
CA GLY A 38 -5.77 29.90 -2.93
C GLY A 38 -7.11 30.09 -2.19
N GLN A 39 -8.05 29.14 -2.31
CA GLN A 39 -9.27 29.18 -1.48
C GLN A 39 -8.93 28.95 -0.01
N ALA A 40 -9.59 29.67 0.89
CA ALA A 40 -9.39 29.54 2.34
C ALA A 40 -9.53 28.09 2.83
N VAL A 41 -10.44 27.32 2.22
CA VAL A 41 -10.63 25.90 2.51
C VAL A 41 -9.41 25.07 2.11
N ALA A 42 -8.85 25.28 0.91
CA ALA A 42 -7.63 24.60 0.46
C ALA A 42 -6.42 24.94 1.35
N ILE A 43 -6.30 26.20 1.80
CA ILE A 43 -5.25 26.63 2.74
C ILE A 43 -5.41 25.91 4.09
N ARG A 44 -6.65 25.82 4.60
CA ARG A 44 -6.95 25.13 5.88
C ARG A 44 -6.65 23.64 5.80
N LEU A 45 -7.09 22.97 4.73
CA LEU A 45 -6.80 21.57 4.47
C LEU A 45 -5.29 21.33 4.34
N GLY A 46 -4.55 22.21 3.64
CA GLY A 46 -3.10 22.12 3.55
C GLY A 46 -2.38 22.29 4.90
N ARG A 47 -2.90 23.11 5.82
CA ARG A 47 -2.38 23.19 7.20
C ARG A 47 -2.65 21.90 7.97
N GLN A 48 -3.84 21.31 7.86
CA GLN A 48 -4.16 20.03 8.49
C GLN A 48 -3.31 18.90 7.93
N LEU A 49 -3.15 18.83 6.60
CA LEU A 49 -2.32 17.83 5.94
C LEU A 49 -0.86 17.89 6.41
N ARG A 50 -0.30 19.09 6.59
CA ARG A 50 1.05 19.26 7.17
C ARG A 50 1.15 18.71 8.60
N LYS A 51 0.13 18.92 9.43
CA LYS A 51 0.09 18.36 10.80
C LYS A 51 0.04 16.83 10.77
N VAL A 52 -0.82 16.25 9.93
CA VAL A 52 -0.93 14.80 9.78
C VAL A 52 0.38 14.20 9.26
N ASN A 53 1.01 14.81 8.24
CA ASN A 53 2.31 14.36 7.74
C ASN A 53 3.38 14.39 8.84
N ALA A 54 3.43 15.44 9.65
CA ALA A 54 4.38 15.52 10.77
C ALA A 54 4.11 14.43 11.83
N ALA A 55 2.85 14.11 12.11
CA ALA A 55 2.46 13.04 13.02
C ALA A 55 2.86 11.66 12.47
N VAL A 56 2.59 11.38 11.19
CA VAL A 56 3.00 10.13 10.51
C VAL A 56 4.51 9.95 10.60
N GLN A 57 5.28 11.00 10.27
CA GLN A 57 6.75 10.96 10.33
C GLN A 57 7.27 10.68 11.75
N ARG A 58 6.63 11.23 12.78
CA ARG A 58 6.98 10.93 14.17
C ARG A 58 6.72 9.46 14.52
N HIS A 59 5.53 8.95 14.19
CA HIS A 59 5.16 7.56 14.45
C HIS A 59 6.05 6.57 13.70
N LEU A 60 6.45 6.89 12.47
CA LEU A 60 7.37 6.08 11.67
C LEU A 60 8.76 6.01 12.33
N LYS A 61 9.29 7.15 12.81
CA LYS A 61 10.57 7.17 13.52
C LYS A 61 10.53 6.33 14.79
N GLU A 62 9.47 6.48 15.59
CA GLU A 62 9.28 5.69 16.80
C GLU A 62 9.14 4.19 16.49
N TYR A 63 8.42 3.84 15.43
CA TYR A 63 8.29 2.46 14.96
C TYR A 63 9.65 1.87 14.55
N ASN A 64 10.43 2.59 13.74
CA ASN A 64 11.75 2.15 13.28
C ASN A 64 12.74 1.95 14.45
N LEU A 65 12.62 2.77 15.51
CA LEU A 65 13.41 2.61 16.74
C LEU A 65 13.00 1.36 17.53
N LEU A 66 11.72 1.01 17.53
CA LEU A 66 11.18 -0.15 18.26
C LEU A 66 11.39 -1.48 17.52
N GLU A 67 11.30 -1.47 16.20
CA GLU A 67 11.47 -2.69 15.38
C GLU A 67 12.94 -3.04 15.13
N GLY A 68 13.87 -2.13 15.49
CA GLY A 68 15.30 -2.38 15.49
C GLY A 68 15.81 -2.94 14.17
N SER A 69 15.68 -2.20 13.07
CA SER A 69 16.40 -2.44 11.79
C SER A 69 16.49 -3.91 11.31
N LYS A 70 15.47 -4.74 11.58
CA LYS A 70 15.40 -6.14 11.12
C LYS A 70 14.27 -6.37 10.14
N MET A 71 13.84 -5.31 9.48
CA MET A 71 13.11 -5.46 8.23
C MET A 71 14.08 -6.07 7.20
N PRO A 72 13.71 -7.12 6.45
CA PRO A 72 14.54 -7.71 5.39
C PRO A 72 14.68 -6.79 4.16
N TYR A 73 14.47 -5.49 4.34
CA TYR A 73 14.60 -4.49 3.28
C TYR A 73 16.01 -3.92 3.32
N PRO A 74 16.68 -3.82 2.16
CA PRO A 74 18.03 -3.28 2.11
C PRO A 74 18.03 -1.80 2.54
N GLU A 75 18.99 -1.44 3.39
CA GLU A 75 19.15 -0.06 3.91
C GLU A 75 19.35 0.98 2.80
N LYS A 76 19.81 0.51 1.62
CA LYS A 76 19.96 1.30 0.40
C LYS A 76 19.42 0.49 -0.78
N LEU A 77 18.48 1.07 -1.51
CA LEU A 77 18.13 0.59 -2.84
C LEU A 77 19.24 1.03 -3.80
N ASP A 78 20.06 0.07 -4.23
CA ASP A 78 21.01 0.29 -5.31
C ASP A 78 20.28 0.25 -6.65
N LEU A 79 19.82 1.42 -7.09
CA LEU A 79 19.13 1.58 -8.38
C LEU A 79 20.09 1.54 -9.57
N ASP A 80 21.41 1.56 -9.35
CA ASP A 80 22.38 1.44 -10.45
C ASP A 80 22.45 0.00 -10.96
N SER A 81 22.16 -0.99 -10.11
CA SER A 81 21.97 -2.39 -10.51
C SER A 81 20.76 -2.63 -11.44
N LEU A 82 19.81 -1.70 -11.50
CA LEU A 82 18.67 -1.74 -12.43
C LEU A 82 19.00 -1.13 -13.79
N LYS A 83 20.10 -0.37 -13.90
CA LYS A 83 20.57 0.22 -15.17
C LYS A 83 21.33 -0.78 -16.03
N SER A 84 21.76 -1.91 -15.47
CA SER A 84 22.46 -2.99 -16.18
C SER A 84 21.53 -4.04 -16.78
N LEU A 85 20.20 -3.88 -16.64
CA LEU A 85 19.27 -4.51 -17.57
C LEU A 85 19.47 -3.82 -18.91
N GLU A 86 20.38 -4.36 -19.72
CA GLU A 86 20.48 -4.09 -21.14
C GLU A 86 19.11 -4.41 -21.75
N VAL A 87 18.24 -3.40 -21.79
CA VAL A 87 16.99 -3.48 -22.55
C VAL A 87 17.43 -3.51 -24.01
N PRO A 88 17.22 -4.63 -24.73
CA PRO A 88 17.52 -4.66 -26.14
C PRO A 88 16.56 -3.71 -26.84
N ALA A 89 17.12 -2.66 -27.47
CA ALA A 89 16.51 -1.70 -28.37
C ALA A 89 15.26 -0.95 -27.86
N GLU A 90 15.43 0.37 -27.67
CA GLU A 90 14.42 1.44 -27.59
C GLU A 90 12.96 1.02 -27.81
N VAL A 91 12.34 0.43 -26.78
CA VAL A 91 10.88 0.47 -26.65
C VAL A 91 10.55 1.88 -26.13
N PRO A 92 9.78 2.69 -26.88
CA PRO A 92 9.29 3.98 -26.42
C PRO A 92 8.74 3.89 -25.00
N GLU A 93 9.03 4.89 -24.17
CA GLU A 93 8.66 4.90 -22.76
C GLU A 93 7.13 4.76 -22.57
N GLU A 94 6.37 5.27 -23.54
CA GLU A 94 4.92 5.13 -23.62
C GLU A 94 4.50 3.66 -23.78
N LEU A 95 5.21 2.88 -24.59
CA LEU A 95 4.92 1.46 -24.81
C LEU A 95 5.32 0.60 -23.61
N LYS A 96 6.37 0.97 -22.87
CA LYS A 96 6.75 0.28 -21.62
C LYS A 96 5.62 0.36 -20.61
N ARG A 97 5.00 1.54 -20.46
CA ARG A 97 3.89 1.73 -19.53
C ARG A 97 2.65 0.93 -19.94
N VAL A 98 2.32 0.95 -21.23
CA VAL A 98 1.22 0.13 -21.77
C VAL A 98 1.48 -1.36 -21.54
N LEU A 99 2.72 -1.82 -21.72
CA LEU A 99 3.09 -3.22 -21.48
C LEU A 99 2.90 -3.62 -20.01
N ILE A 100 3.31 -2.74 -19.08
CA ILE A 100 3.12 -2.94 -17.64
C ILE A 100 1.62 -3.03 -17.33
N ASP A 101 0.83 -2.06 -17.80
CA ASP A 101 -0.62 -2.02 -17.56
C ASP A 101 -1.32 -3.27 -18.12
N LEU A 102 -0.89 -3.76 -19.29
CA LEU A 102 -1.40 -4.99 -19.90
C LEU A 102 -1.01 -6.23 -19.10
N ASN A 103 0.23 -6.31 -18.60
CA ASN A 103 0.67 -7.43 -17.78
C ASN A 103 -0.10 -7.48 -16.45
N GLU A 104 -0.23 -6.33 -15.77
CA GLU A 104 -1.03 -6.22 -14.55
C GLU A 104 -2.50 -6.60 -14.80
N THR A 105 -3.07 -6.18 -15.92
CA THR A 105 -4.44 -6.54 -16.29
C THR A 105 -4.58 -8.04 -16.52
N LYS A 106 -3.61 -8.65 -17.21
CA LYS A 106 -3.58 -10.10 -17.43
C LYS A 106 -3.53 -10.87 -16.11
N GLU A 107 -2.61 -10.51 -15.22
CA GLU A 107 -2.48 -11.16 -13.90
C GLU A 107 -3.79 -11.07 -13.10
N ARG A 108 -4.44 -9.90 -13.09
CA ARG A 108 -5.74 -9.73 -12.41
C ARG A 108 -6.86 -10.57 -13.03
N CYS A 109 -6.88 -10.73 -14.35
CA CYS A 109 -7.84 -11.61 -15.01
C CYS A 109 -7.60 -13.08 -14.65
N GLU A 110 -6.34 -13.51 -14.54
CA GLU A 110 -5.99 -14.87 -14.11
C GLU A 110 -6.45 -15.13 -12.66
N GLU A 111 -6.21 -14.19 -11.75
CA GLU A 111 -6.71 -14.25 -10.37
C GLU A 111 -8.25 -14.35 -10.31
N GLU A 112 -8.97 -13.56 -11.11
CA GLU A 112 -10.44 -13.55 -11.13
C GLU A 112 -11.01 -14.88 -11.65
N ILE A 113 -10.38 -15.48 -12.67
CA ILE A 113 -10.75 -16.82 -13.17
C ILE A 113 -10.63 -17.85 -12.05
N GLU A 114 -9.54 -17.82 -11.28
CA GLU A 114 -9.33 -18.75 -10.18
C GLU A 114 -10.37 -18.59 -9.07
N LEU A 115 -10.70 -17.33 -8.72
CA LEU A 115 -11.73 -17.02 -7.73
C LEU A 115 -13.11 -17.52 -8.16
N ILE A 116 -13.52 -17.24 -9.41
CA ILE A 116 -14.79 -17.71 -9.95
C ILE A 116 -14.84 -19.24 -9.96
N ALA A 117 -13.75 -19.90 -10.38
CA ALA A 117 -13.67 -21.36 -10.35
C ALA A 117 -13.81 -21.92 -8.93
N CYS A 118 -13.25 -21.22 -7.92
CA CYS A 118 -13.41 -21.57 -6.52
C CYS A 118 -14.87 -21.44 -6.05
N ASP A 119 -15.53 -20.33 -6.39
CA ASP A 119 -16.92 -20.06 -6.02
C ASP A 119 -17.89 -21.06 -6.66
N ILE A 120 -17.66 -21.42 -7.93
CA ILE A 120 -18.44 -22.46 -8.62
C ILE A 120 -18.31 -23.79 -7.88
N ARG A 121 -17.08 -24.22 -7.54
CA ARG A 121 -16.84 -25.46 -6.79
C ARG A 121 -17.50 -25.43 -5.42
N SER A 122 -17.38 -24.32 -4.70
CA SER A 122 -17.99 -24.13 -3.38
C SER A 122 -19.51 -24.25 -3.45
N THR A 123 -20.12 -23.58 -4.42
CA THR A 123 -21.57 -23.59 -4.67
C THR A 123 -22.06 -24.99 -5.05
N HIS A 124 -21.34 -25.67 -5.94
CA HIS A 124 -21.66 -27.05 -6.33
C HIS A 124 -21.61 -28.00 -5.14
N CYS A 125 -20.54 -27.94 -4.32
CA CYS A 125 -20.43 -28.74 -3.10
C CYS A 125 -21.56 -28.46 -2.10
N PHE A 126 -22.01 -27.22 -1.99
CA PHE A 126 -23.14 -26.85 -1.13
C PHE A 126 -24.44 -27.52 -1.59
N TYR A 127 -24.78 -27.46 -2.88
CA TYR A 127 -26.01 -28.07 -3.40
C TYR A 127 -25.98 -29.60 -3.38
N MET A 128 -24.82 -30.22 -3.65
CA MET A 128 -24.69 -31.68 -3.55
C MET A 128 -24.99 -32.18 -2.13
N LYS A 129 -24.52 -31.46 -1.10
CA LYS A 129 -24.81 -31.79 0.32
C LYS A 129 -26.27 -31.60 0.73
N GLN A 130 -27.08 -30.90 -0.06
CA GLN A 130 -28.51 -30.73 0.21
C GLN A 130 -29.37 -31.80 -0.46
N GLN A 131 -28.81 -32.55 -1.41
CA GLN A 131 -29.52 -33.63 -2.11
C GLN A 131 -29.36 -34.99 -1.42
N ASP A 132 -28.33 -35.14 -0.58
CA ASP A 132 -28.17 -36.24 0.39
C ASP A 132 -28.94 -35.95 1.70
#